data_AF-A0A9N7NPG4-F1
#
_entry.id   AF-A0A9N7NPG4-F1
#
_cell.length_a   1.000
_cell.length_b   1.000
_cell.length_c   1.000
_cell.angle_alpha   90.00
_cell.angle_beta   90.00
_cell.angle_gamma   90.00
#
_symmetry.space_group_name_H-M   'P 1'
#
loop_
_entity.id
_entity.type
_entity.pdbx_description
1 polymer ?
#
loop_
_entity_poly.entity_id
_entity_poly.type
_entity_poly.pdbx_seq_one_letter_code
_entity_poly.pdbx_strand_id
1 'polypeptide(L)'
;KKSRLPNATLYKPQQPYKRCLAETFKDFPPTALSLLESLLAIDPDARGTATAALNSEFFTTEPYACEPESLPKYPPSKEMDIKLRDEEDRRRTRARDKISRATDASRRTRARDKISRAVPAPEANAELQTNLD
;
A
#
# COMPACT_ATOMS: atom_id res chain seq x y z
N LYS A 1 22.38 41.99 -1.57
CA LYS A 1 23.46 41.50 -2.47
C LYS A 1 22.79 40.63 -3.53
N LYS A 2 23.14 40.71 -4.83
CA LYS A 2 22.49 39.87 -5.86
C LYS A 2 23.13 38.48 -5.83
N SER A 3 22.42 37.46 -5.36
CA SER A 3 22.86 36.07 -5.37
C SER A 3 23.03 35.59 -6.83
N ARG A 4 24.28 35.38 -7.26
CA ARG A 4 24.60 34.97 -8.63
C ARG A 4 24.83 33.45 -8.63
N LEU A 5 23.77 32.68 -8.82
CA LEU A 5 23.85 31.22 -8.86
C LEU A 5 24.49 30.77 -10.19
N PRO A 6 25.39 29.76 -10.17
CA PRO A 6 25.89 29.16 -11.40
C PRO A 6 24.71 28.61 -12.21
N ASN A 7 24.74 28.79 -13.54
CA ASN A 7 23.68 28.41 -14.47
C ASN A 7 22.33 29.14 -14.34
N ALA A 8 22.19 30.16 -13.49
CA ALA A 8 20.95 30.95 -13.36
C ALA A 8 20.45 31.56 -14.68
N THR A 9 21.34 31.76 -15.64
CA THR A 9 21.01 32.34 -16.95
C THR A 9 20.66 31.31 -18.02
N LEU A 10 20.89 30.00 -17.78
CA LEU A 10 20.54 28.93 -18.73
C LEU A 10 19.04 28.68 -18.77
N TYR A 11 18.35 28.90 -17.64
CA TYR A 11 16.90 28.77 -17.54
C TYR A 11 16.31 30.09 -17.04
N LYS A 12 16.16 31.04 -17.97
CA LYS A 12 15.40 32.26 -17.68
C LYS A 12 13.92 31.98 -17.93
N PRO A 13 13.03 32.31 -16.98
CA PRO A 13 11.61 32.28 -17.27
C PRO A 13 11.31 33.21 -18.44
N GLN A 14 10.35 32.83 -19.29
CA GLN A 14 9.98 33.59 -20.49
C GLN A 14 9.60 35.04 -20.15
N GLN A 15 9.03 35.25 -18.97
CA GLN A 15 8.71 36.57 -18.43
C GLN A 15 9.14 36.66 -16.96
N PRO A 16 9.56 37.84 -16.46
CA PRO A 16 9.83 38.03 -15.04
C PRO A 16 8.53 37.88 -14.22
N TYR A 17 8.46 36.85 -13.39
CA TYR A 17 7.34 36.66 -12.48
C TYR A 17 7.47 37.55 -11.26
N LYS A 18 6.38 38.21 -10.89
CA LYS A 18 6.29 38.92 -9.61
C LYS A 18 6.12 37.91 -8.47
N ARG A 19 6.65 38.25 -7.30
CA ARG A 19 6.44 37.46 -6.08
C ARG A 19 4.96 37.51 -5.71
N CYS A 20 4.31 36.35 -5.63
CA CYS A 20 2.87 36.22 -5.37
C CYS A 20 2.54 35.40 -4.09
N LEU A 21 3.53 35.13 -3.23
CA LEU A 21 3.33 34.30 -2.02
C LEU A 21 2.22 34.86 -1.11
N ALA A 22 2.23 36.16 -0.82
CA ALA A 22 1.22 36.79 0.03
C ALA A 22 -0.20 36.74 -0.58
N GLU A 23 -0.32 36.75 -1.90
CA GLU A 23 -1.61 36.65 -2.59
C GLU A 23 -2.10 35.19 -2.61
N THR A 24 -1.18 34.25 -2.84
CA THR A 24 -1.49 32.81 -2.95
C THR A 24 -1.88 32.22 -1.60
N PHE A 25 -1.19 32.64 -0.52
CA PHE A 25 -1.37 32.14 0.83
C PHE A 25 -2.07 33.16 1.74
N LYS A 26 -2.90 34.04 1.17
CA LYS A 26 -3.60 35.11 1.89
C LYS A 26 -4.45 34.65 3.09
N ASP A 27 -4.87 33.39 3.07
CA ASP A 27 -5.70 32.80 4.13
C ASP A 27 -4.86 32.25 5.30
N PHE A 28 -3.53 32.29 5.19
CA PHE A 28 -2.64 31.85 6.26
C PHE A 28 -2.46 32.93 7.33
N PRO A 29 -2.21 32.54 8.58
CA PRO A 29 -1.81 33.48 9.62
C PRO A 29 -0.57 34.29 9.20
N PRO A 30 -0.43 35.56 9.61
CA PRO A 30 0.73 36.38 9.29
C PRO A 30 2.08 35.74 9.70
N THR A 31 2.10 35.03 10.84
CA THR A 31 3.29 34.32 11.33
C THR A 31 3.71 33.18 10.39
N ALA A 32 2.73 32.44 9.86
CA ALA A 32 2.94 31.37 8.87
C ALA A 32 3.46 31.93 7.55
N LEU A 33 2.88 33.05 7.10
CA LEU A 33 3.31 33.75 5.90
C LEU A 33 4.77 34.19 6.01
N SER A 34 5.17 34.83 7.12
CA SER A 34 6.54 35.27 7.34
C SER A 34 7.55 34.11 7.30
N LEU A 35 7.21 32.98 7.92
CA LEU A 35 8.03 31.76 7.86
C LEU A 35 8.16 31.23 6.43
N LEU A 36 7.05 31.17 5.69
CA LEU A 36 7.03 30.67 4.31
C LEU A 36 7.85 31.54 3.35
N GLU A 37 7.80 32.87 3.52
CA GLU A 37 8.62 33.81 2.75
C GLU A 37 10.11 33.58 2.95
N SER A 38 10.52 33.25 4.17
CA SER A 38 11.90 32.90 4.49
C SER A 38 12.27 31.56 3.84
N LEU A 39 11.50 30.50 4.07
CA LEU A 39 11.80 29.15 3.56
C LEU A 39 11.83 29.05 2.03
N LEU A 40 11.03 29.86 1.33
CA LEU A 40 10.95 29.88 -0.13
C LEU A 40 11.79 30.99 -0.78
N ALA A 41 12.72 31.61 -0.03
CA ALA A 41 13.63 32.60 -0.58
C ALA A 41 14.50 31.99 -1.70
N ILE A 42 14.58 32.71 -2.83
CA ILE A 42 15.41 32.33 -3.99
C ILE A 42 16.90 32.42 -3.62
N ASP A 43 17.27 33.46 -2.87
CA ASP A 43 18.61 33.65 -2.34
C ASP A 43 18.85 32.68 -1.16
N PRO A 44 19.83 31.76 -1.24
CA PRO A 44 20.12 30.82 -0.15
C PRO A 44 20.46 31.50 1.17
N ASP A 45 21.17 32.64 1.14
CA ASP A 45 21.58 33.35 2.35
C ASP A 45 20.36 33.94 3.08
N ALA A 46 19.35 34.37 2.32
CA ALA A 46 18.10 34.89 2.86
C ALA A 46 17.16 33.77 3.36
N ARG A 47 17.35 32.52 2.90
CA ARG A 47 16.49 31.40 3.26
C ARG A 47 16.60 30.98 4.72
N GLY A 48 17.76 31.24 5.32
CA GLY A 48 18.05 30.88 6.70
C GLY A 48 18.28 29.37 6.91
N THR A 49 18.20 28.93 8.16
CA THR A 49 18.49 27.55 8.57
C THR A 49 17.26 26.90 9.22
N ALA A 50 17.30 25.57 9.34
CA ALA A 50 16.25 24.82 10.05
C ALA A 50 16.09 25.29 11.51
N THR A 51 17.20 25.61 12.19
CA THR A 51 17.17 26.13 13.56
C THR A 51 16.46 27.49 13.62
N ALA A 52 16.73 28.40 12.68
CA ALA A 52 16.05 29.68 12.61
C ALA A 52 14.54 29.51 12.33
N ALA A 53 14.17 28.57 11.46
CA ALA A 53 12.78 28.25 11.17
C ALA A 53 12.02 27.72 12.40
N LEU A 54 12.64 26.82 13.18
CA LEU A 54 12.04 26.29 14.41
C LEU A 54 11.84 27.37 15.49
N ASN A 55 12.67 28.40 15.50
CA ASN A 55 12.55 29.54 16.42
C ASN A 55 11.58 30.63 15.93
N SER A 56 10.87 30.42 14.81
CA SER A 56 9.90 31.39 14.31
C SER A 56 8.66 31.50 15.21
N GLU A 57 8.00 32.66 15.14
CA GLU A 57 6.75 32.91 15.87
C GLU A 57 5.69 31.85 15.54
N PHE A 58 5.66 31.36 14.30
CA PHE A 58 4.70 30.34 13.86
C PHE A 58 4.65 29.09 14.76
N PHE A 59 5.78 28.64 15.30
CA PHE A 59 5.82 27.46 16.19
C PHE A 59 5.68 27.80 17.67
N THR A 60 5.83 29.08 18.03
CA THR A 60 5.88 29.54 19.43
C THR A 60 4.64 30.35 19.85
N THR A 61 3.75 30.69 18.92
CA THR A 61 2.47 31.37 19.16
C THR A 61 1.28 30.42 19.08
N GLU A 62 0.26 30.67 19.89
CA GLU A 62 -1.02 29.95 19.79
C GLU A 62 -1.75 30.26 18.46
N PRO A 63 -2.54 29.30 17.93
CA PRO A 63 -2.73 27.94 18.42
C PRO A 63 -1.53 27.05 18.10
N TYR A 64 -1.10 26.27 19.09
CA TYR A 64 -0.05 25.27 18.91
C TYR A 64 -0.49 24.13 18.00
N ALA A 65 0.49 23.35 17.52
CA ALA A 65 0.22 22.11 16.82
C ALA A 65 -0.68 21.20 17.67
N CYS A 66 -1.58 20.47 17.00
CA CYS A 66 -2.49 19.58 17.68
C CYS A 66 -1.74 18.46 18.41
N GLU A 67 -2.26 18.05 19.57
CA GLU A 67 -1.67 16.95 20.32
C GLU A 67 -1.60 15.67 19.49
N PRO A 68 -0.53 14.86 19.59
CA PRO A 68 -0.40 13.62 18.82
C PRO A 68 -1.59 12.66 18.98
N GLU A 69 -2.26 12.70 20.14
CA GLU A 69 -3.45 11.89 20.43
C GLU A 69 -4.69 12.30 19.64
N SER A 70 -4.77 13.56 19.22
CA SER A 70 -5.87 14.11 18.41
C SER A 70 -5.73 13.79 16.92
N LEU A 71 -4.56 13.29 16.50
CA LEU A 71 -4.32 12.90 15.12
C LEU A 71 -5.18 11.68 14.73
N PRO A 72 -5.72 11.64 13.50
CA PRO A 72 -6.46 10.47 13.04
C PRO A 72 -5.57 9.21 13.04
N LYS A 73 -6.09 8.10 13.57
CA LYS A 73 -5.39 6.81 13.55
C LYS A 73 -5.62 6.14 12.20
N TYR A 74 -4.59 6.13 11.37
CA TYR A 74 -4.59 5.39 10.11
C TYR A 74 -4.03 3.97 10.32
N PRO A 75 -4.50 2.98 9.55
CA PRO A 75 -3.82 1.69 9.48
C PRO A 75 -2.37 1.90 9.00
N PRO A 76 -1.43 1.00 9.35
CA PRO A 76 -0.05 1.07 8.88
C PRO A 76 0.01 1.25 7.36
N SER A 77 0.53 2.39 6.92
CA SER A 77 0.58 2.80 5.52
C SER A 77 1.99 2.77 4.94
N LYS A 78 2.98 2.26 5.69
CA LYS A 78 4.33 2.10 5.17
C LYS A 78 4.29 1.10 4.02
N GLU A 79 4.85 1.48 2.89
CA GLU A 79 4.83 0.64 1.68
C GLU A 79 5.35 -0.78 1.94
N MET A 80 6.31 -0.94 2.85
CA MET A 80 6.82 -2.26 3.25
C MET A 80 5.75 -3.12 3.94
N ASP A 81 4.95 -2.53 4.83
CA ASP A 81 3.93 -3.24 5.61
C ASP A 81 2.78 -3.68 4.69
N ILE A 82 2.42 -2.84 3.71
CA ILE A 82 1.43 -3.18 2.68
C ILE A 82 1.91 -4.37 1.85
N LYS A 83 3.15 -4.32 1.34
CA LYS A 83 3.73 -5.40 0.52
C LYS A 83 3.78 -6.74 1.26
N LEU A 84 4.15 -6.73 2.54
CA LEU A 84 4.19 -7.95 3.36
C LEU A 84 2.81 -8.56 3.55
N ARG A 85 1.80 -7.71 3.79
CA ARG A 85 0.41 -8.14 3.99
C ARG A 85 -0.19 -8.72 2.71
N ASP A 86 -0.01 -8.05 1.59
CA ASP A 86 -0.50 -8.52 0.28
C ASP A 86 0.14 -9.86 -0.11
N GLU A 87 1.43 -10.03 0.18
CA GLU A 87 2.13 -11.29 -0.08
C GLU A 87 1.60 -12.42 0.83
N GLU A 88 1.35 -12.11 2.11
CA GLU A 88 0.77 -13.08 3.04
C GLU A 88 -0.66 -13.48 2.62
N ASP A 89 -1.50 -12.52 2.23
CA ASP A 89 -2.85 -12.77 1.76
C ASP A 89 -2.87 -13.58 0.46
N ARG A 90 -1.95 -13.29 -0.45
CA ARG A 90 -1.74 -14.10 -1.67
C ARG A 90 -1.33 -15.53 -1.32
N ARG A 91 -0.42 -15.72 -0.35
CA ARG A 91 0.00 -17.04 0.11
C ARG A 91 -1.17 -17.80 0.77
N ARG A 92 -1.96 -17.14 1.62
CA ARG A 92 -3.13 -17.73 2.28
C ARG A 92 -4.21 -18.13 1.27
N THR A 93 -4.49 -17.29 0.28
CA THR A 93 -5.45 -17.58 -0.80
C THR A 93 -5.01 -18.80 -1.59
N ARG A 94 -3.74 -18.87 -2.02
CA ARG A 94 -3.18 -20.05 -2.70
C ARG A 94 -3.29 -21.33 -1.87
N ALA A 95 -3.12 -21.25 -0.56
CA ALA A 95 -3.27 -22.40 0.33
C ALA A 95 -4.73 -22.87 0.40
N ARG A 96 -5.69 -21.94 0.52
CA ARG A 96 -7.14 -22.24 0.51
C ARG A 96 -7.58 -22.86 -0.81
N ASP A 97 -7.12 -22.33 -1.94
CA ASP A 97 -7.45 -22.88 -3.27
C ASP A 97 -6.92 -24.30 -3.46
N LYS A 98 -5.72 -24.59 -2.94
CA LYS A 98 -5.15 -25.96 -2.96
C LYS A 98 -5.99 -26.94 -2.14
N ILE A 99 -6.42 -26.53 -0.94
CA ILE A 99 -7.28 -27.36 -0.08
C ILE A 99 -8.63 -27.60 -0.77
N SER A 100 -9.26 -26.56 -1.31
CA SER A 100 -10.51 -26.66 -2.07
C SER A 100 -10.39 -27.65 -3.23
N ARG A 101 -9.35 -27.52 -4.07
CA ARG A 101 -9.10 -28.46 -5.18
C ARG A 101 -8.87 -29.90 -4.74
N ALA A 102 -8.17 -30.12 -3.62
CA ALA A 102 -7.97 -31.45 -3.08
C ALA A 102 -9.28 -32.08 -2.59
N THR A 103 -10.15 -31.29 -1.94
CA THR A 103 -11.47 -31.77 -1.49
C THR A 103 -12.39 -32.12 -2.66
N ASP A 104 -12.37 -31.35 -3.75
CA ASP A 104 -13.16 -31.64 -4.95
C ASP A 104 -12.62 -32.85 -5.73
N ALA A 105 -11.30 -33.02 -5.83
CA ALA A 105 -10.70 -34.21 -6.43
C ALA A 105 -11.09 -35.48 -5.66
N SER A 106 -11.12 -35.42 -4.32
CA SER A 106 -11.55 -36.54 -3.47
C SER A 106 -13.05 -36.86 -3.60
N ARG A 107 -13.91 -35.90 -3.97
CA ARG A 107 -15.32 -36.18 -4.25
C ARG A 107 -15.51 -36.87 -5.60
N ARG A 108 -14.73 -36.48 -6.62
CA ARG A 108 -14.79 -37.08 -7.97
C ARG A 108 -14.30 -38.52 -8.01
N THR A 109 -13.28 -38.87 -7.23
CA THR A 109 -12.82 -40.27 -7.10
C THR A 109 -13.90 -41.16 -6.49
N ARG A 110 -14.57 -40.72 -5.42
CA ARG A 110 -15.68 -41.47 -4.79
C ARG A 110 -16.93 -41.62 -5.66
N ALA A 111 -17.14 -40.75 -6.65
CA ALA A 111 -18.25 -40.86 -7.59
C ALA A 111 -18.01 -41.92 -8.67
N ARG A 112 -16.74 -42.21 -9.01
CA ARG A 112 -16.38 -43.16 -10.07
C ARG A 112 -16.55 -44.63 -9.65
N ASP A 113 -16.40 -44.93 -8.36
CA ASP A 113 -16.58 -46.29 -7.82
C ASP A 113 -18.05 -46.75 -7.71
N LYS A 114 -19.04 -45.85 -7.92
CA LYS A 114 -20.47 -46.20 -7.78
C LYS A 114 -21.15 -46.74 -9.05
N ILE A 115 -20.47 -46.82 -10.20
CA ILE A 115 -21.10 -47.18 -11.50
C ILE A 115 -20.96 -48.68 -11.86
N SER A 116 -20.19 -49.48 -11.13
CA SER A 116 -20.02 -50.92 -11.45
C SER A 116 -20.65 -51.83 -10.40
N ARG A 117 -21.96 -52.06 -10.49
CA ARG A 117 -22.61 -53.20 -9.84
C ARG A 117 -23.52 -53.91 -10.84
N ALA A 118 -22.89 -54.68 -11.72
CA ALA A 118 -23.57 -55.73 -12.48
C ALA A 118 -23.88 -56.88 -11.50
N VAL A 119 -25.15 -57.30 -11.44
CA VAL A 119 -25.64 -58.38 -10.57
C VAL A 119 -25.44 -59.72 -11.31
N PRO A 120 -24.77 -60.73 -10.73
CA PRO A 120 -24.73 -62.08 -11.32
C PRO A 120 -26.06 -62.80 -11.04
N ALA A 121 -26.66 -63.41 -12.07
CA ALA A 121 -27.86 -64.24 -11.93
C ALA A 121 -27.54 -65.59 -11.26
N PRO A 122 -28.37 -66.09 -10.34
CA PRO A 122 -28.18 -67.40 -9.72
C PRO A 122 -28.87 -68.52 -10.51
N GLU A 123 -28.33 -69.73 -10.35
CA GLU A 123 -28.85 -71.05 -10.76
C GLU A 123 -28.34 -71.63 -12.10
N ALA A 124 -27.23 -72.37 -12.00
CA ALA A 124 -26.97 -73.54 -12.84
C ALA A 124 -26.25 -74.60 -11.98
N ASN A 125 -27.03 -75.50 -11.36
CA ASN A 125 -26.51 -76.73 -10.79
C ASN A 125 -26.53 -77.82 -11.87
N ALA A 126 -25.37 -78.40 -12.19
CA ALA A 126 -25.26 -79.74 -12.76
C ALA A 126 -23.91 -80.34 -12.36
N GLU A 127 -23.93 -80.97 -11.18
CA GLU A 127 -23.31 -82.25 -10.84
C GLU A 127 -21.83 -82.50 -11.13
N LEU A 128 -21.08 -82.64 -10.03
CA LEU A 128 -19.76 -83.25 -9.95
C LEU A 128 -19.83 -84.74 -10.36
N GLN A 129 -18.93 -85.17 -11.25
CA GLN A 129 -18.47 -86.55 -11.29
C GLN A 129 -16.98 -86.60 -11.05
N THR A 130 -16.61 -87.12 -9.89
CA THR A 130 -15.29 -87.62 -9.52
C THR A 130 -15.15 -89.05 -10.05
N ASN A 131 -14.05 -89.38 -10.74
CA ASN A 131 -13.32 -90.66 -10.61
C ASN A 131 -11.98 -90.60 -11.37
N LEU A 132 -10.96 -91.19 -10.75
CA LEU A 132 -9.58 -91.49 -11.20
C LEU A 132 -9.60 -92.42 -12.45
N ASP A 133 -8.58 -92.58 -13.31
CA ASP A 133 -7.11 -92.45 -13.29
C ASP A 133 -6.57 -91.75 -14.55
#